data_AF-A0ABD5SJ15-F1
#
_entry.id   AF-A0ABD5SJ15-F1
#
_cell.length_a   1.000
_cell.length_b   1.000
_cell.length_c   1.000
_cell.angle_alpha   90.00
_cell.angle_beta   90.00
_cell.angle_gamma   90.00
#
_symmetry.space_group_name_H-M   'P 1'
#
loop_
_entity.id
_entity.type
_entity.pdbx_description
1 polymer ?
#
loop_
_entity_poly.entity_id
_entity_poly.type
_entity_poly.pdbx_seq_one_letter_code
_entity_poly.pdbx_strand_id
1 'polypeptide(L)' 'MTRERATAFVPGHVTAFFSAHPADSPAAAGSRGAGLTLTDAVEATVELGGDTGDTPDSPSLSLNG' A
#
# COMPACT_ATOMS: atom_id res chain seq x y z
N MET A 1 -2.63 20.11 20.10
CA MET A 1 -1.92 19.37 19.04
C MET A 1 -2.97 18.70 18.17
N THR A 2 -3.06 19.09 16.89
CA THR A 2 -3.87 18.37 15.90
C THR A 2 -3.08 17.15 15.45
N ARG A 3 -3.65 15.96 15.55
CA ARG A 3 -3.06 14.76 14.95
C ARG A 3 -3.06 14.95 13.44
N GLU A 4 -1.89 14.86 12.83
CA GLU A 4 -1.77 14.91 11.38
C GLU A 4 -2.22 13.55 10.82
N ARG A 5 -3.18 13.59 9.89
CA ARG A 5 -3.73 12.39 9.24
C ARG A 5 -3.59 12.55 7.74
N ALA A 6 -3.15 11.50 7.07
CA ALA A 6 -3.08 11.43 5.61
C ALA A 6 -3.81 10.18 5.11
N THR A 7 -4.56 10.32 4.03
CA THR A 7 -5.28 9.21 3.39
C THR A 7 -4.83 9.08 1.94
N ALA A 8 -4.56 7.86 1.50
CA ALA A 8 -4.20 7.51 0.14
C ALA A 8 -5.19 6.48 -0.43
N PHE A 9 -5.58 6.70 -1.68
CA PHE A 9 -6.40 5.78 -2.45
C PHE A 9 -5.53 4.95 -3.39
N VAL A 10 -5.64 3.62 -3.30
CA VAL A 10 -4.90 2.67 -4.14
C VAL A 10 -5.88 1.85 -4.96
N PRO A 11 -5.99 2.11 -6.28
CA PRO A 11 -6.85 1.34 -7.16
C PRO A 11 -6.50 -0.16 -7.18
N GLY A 12 -7.51 -1.01 -7.36
CA GLY A 12 -7.29 -2.42 -7.69
C GLY A 12 -6.56 -2.58 -9.03
N HIS A 13 -5.67 -3.57 -9.13
CA HIS A 13 -4.91 -3.85 -10.34
C HIS A 13 -5.03 -5.32 -10.74
N VAL A 14 -5.42 -5.56 -11.99
CA VAL A 14 -5.46 -6.89 -12.60
C VAL A 14 -4.40 -6.99 -13.68
N THR A 15 -3.45 -7.90 -13.54
CA THR A 15 -2.44 -8.19 -14.57
C THR A 15 -3.00 -9.16 -15.60
N ALA A 16 -2.93 -8.82 -16.89
CA ALA A 16 -3.42 -9.67 -17.97
C ALA A 16 -2.35 -10.68 -18.45
N PHE A 17 -1.25 -10.17 -19.01
CA PHE A 17 -0.09 -10.97 -19.41
C PHE A 17 1.18 -10.32 -18.89
N PHE A 18 2.17 -11.13 -18.52
CA PHE A 18 3.44 -10.61 -18.03
C PHE A 18 4.59 -11.61 -18.16
N SER A 19 5.81 -11.09 -18.04
CA SER A 19 7.05 -11.82 -17.84
C SER A 19 7.73 -11.31 -16.57
N ALA A 20 8.09 -12.22 -15.66
CA ALA A 20 8.84 -11.87 -14.46
C ALA A 20 10.28 -11.47 -14.82
N HIS A 21 10.75 -10.36 -14.24
CA HIS A 21 12.11 -9.86 -14.37
C HIS A 21 12.71 -9.73 -12.95
N PRO A 22 13.21 -10.84 -12.39
CA PRO A 22 13.84 -10.81 -11.07
C PRO A 22 15.17 -10.03 -11.12
N ALA A 23 15.53 -9.42 -9.99
CA ALA A 23 16.81 -8.76 -9.80
C ALA A 23 17.21 -8.88 -8.32
N ASP A 24 18.52 -8.82 -8.04
CA ASP A 24 19.02 -8.90 -6.67
C ASP A 24 18.60 -7.70 -5.82
N SER A 25 18.56 -6.52 -6.44
CA SER A 25 18.02 -5.31 -5.80
C SER A 25 16.49 -5.30 -5.92
N PRO A 26 15.74 -5.23 -4.80
CA PRO A 26 14.28 -5.19 -4.84
C PRO A 26 13.73 -4.02 -5.66
N ALA A 27 14.41 -2.87 -5.62
CA ALA A 27 14.01 -1.68 -6.38
C ALA A 27 14.16 -1.85 -7.91
N ALA A 28 14.96 -2.83 -8.35
CA ALA A 28 15.15 -3.14 -9.76
C ALA A 28 14.35 -4.38 -10.22
N ALA A 29 13.82 -5.18 -9.29
CA ALA A 29 13.00 -6.35 -9.61
C ALA A 29 11.61 -5.90 -10.07
N GLY A 30 11.01 -6.64 -11.01
CA GLY A 30 9.66 -6.31 -11.48
C GLY A 30 9.13 -7.26 -12.55
N SER A 31 8.20 -6.75 -13.36
CA SER A 31 7.61 -7.50 -14.48
C SER A 31 7.33 -6.59 -15.67
N ARG A 32 7.33 -7.14 -16.87
CA ARG A 32 6.87 -6.46 -18.09
C ARG A 32 5.58 -7.12 -18.59
N GLY A 33 4.58 -6.33 -18.94
CA GLY A 33 3.26 -6.85 -19.30
C GLY A 33 2.23 -5.76 -19.54
N ALA A 34 0.95 -6.15 -19.51
CA ALA A 34 -0.19 -5.25 -19.54
C ALA A 34 -1.16 -5.56 -18.39
N GLY A 35 -1.87 -4.54 -17.91
CA GLY A 35 -2.83 -4.65 -16.82
C GLY A 35 -3.94 -3.60 -16.92
N LEU A 36 -4.95 -3.78 -16.07
CA LEU A 36 -6.09 -2.87 -15.93
C LEU A 36 -6.16 -2.35 -14.51
N THR A 37 -6.43 -1.05 -14.40
CA THR A 37 -6.71 -0.38 -13.14
C THR A 37 -8.21 -0.32 -12.95
N LEU A 38 -8.69 -0.78 -11.79
CA LEU A 38 -10.11 -0.78 -11.45
C LEU A 38 -10.48 0.51 -10.71
N THR A 39 -11.77 0.86 -10.75
CA THR A 39 -12.30 1.94 -9.91
C THR A 39 -12.47 1.49 -8.45
N ASP A 40 -12.67 0.20 -8.23
CA ASP A 40 -12.66 -0.40 -6.89
C ASP A 40 -11.24 -0.44 -6.34
N ALA A 41 -11.09 -0.18 -5.05
CA ALA A 41 -9.82 0.21 -4.47
C ALA A 41 -9.73 -0.05 -2.96
N VAL A 42 -8.54 0.22 -2.42
CA VAL A 42 -8.28 0.27 -0.98
C VAL A 42 -7.96 1.72 -0.58
N GLU A 43 -8.53 2.18 0.52
CA GLU A 43 -8.15 3.44 1.16
C GLU A 43 -7.27 3.16 2.39
N ALA A 44 -6.07 3.75 2.40
CA ALA A 44 -5.14 3.64 3.50
C ALA A 44 -5.05 4.99 4.23
N THR A 45 -5.38 5.01 5.51
CA THR A 45 -5.25 6.21 6.35
C THR A 45 -4.17 6.00 7.39
N VAL A 46 -3.22 6.94 7.44
CA VAL A 46 -2.16 6.99 8.45
C VAL A 46 -2.38 8.19 9.35
N GLU A 47 -2.08 8.01 10.64
CA GLU A 47 -2.04 9.08 11.63
C GLU A 47 -0.62 9.18 12.18
N LEU A 48 -0.10 10.39 12.28
CA LEU A 48 1.15 10.62 12.98
C LEU A 48 0.92 10.33 14.46
N GLY A 49 1.54 9.26 14.97
CA GLY A 49 1.57 8.97 16.40
C GLY A 49 2.14 10.18 17.14
N GLY A 50 1.41 10.72 18.11
CA GLY A 50 1.92 11.81 18.94
C GLY A 50 3.12 11.34 19.76
N ASP A 51 4.09 12.23 20.01
CA ASP A 51 5.22 11.94 20.89
C ASP A 51 4.71 11.55 22.28
N THR A 52 4.74 10.26 22.59
CA THR A 52 4.74 9.77 23.97
C THR A 52 5.49 8.45 23.94
N GLY A 53 6.53 8.33 24.76
CA GLY A 53 7.34 7.11 24.89
C GLY A 53 6.52 5.95 25.44
N ASP A 54 5.69 5.34 24.59
CA ASP A 54 4.84 4.20 24.90
C ASP A 54 4.85 3.19 23.74
N THR A 55 4.71 1.94 24.12
CA THR A 55 4.93 0.71 23.36
C THR A 55 4.19 0.71 22.01
N PRO A 56 4.79 0.23 20.90
CA PRO A 56 4.12 0.24 19.61
C PRO A 56 2.89 -0.68 19.62
N ASP A 57 1.70 -0.08 19.62
CA ASP A 57 0.45 -0.74 19.28
C ASP A 57 0.52 -1.23 17.82
N SER A 58 0.13 -2.48 17.62
CA SER A 58 0.20 -3.15 16.30
C SER A 58 -0.74 -2.47 15.29
N PRO A 59 -0.33 -2.31 14.01
CA PRO A 59 -1.18 -1.68 13.00
C PRO A 59 -2.41 -2.55 12.69
N SER A 60 -3.61 -1.98 12.83
CA SER A 60 -4.85 -2.64 12.42
C SER A 60 -5.07 -2.47 10.91
N LEU A 61 -4.89 -3.55 10.14
CA LEU A 61 -5.37 -3.67 8.76
C LEU A 61 -6.74 -4.37 8.79
N SER A 62 -7.81 -3.68 8.39
CA SER A 62 -9.08 -4.35 8.08
C SER A 62 -9.16 -4.62 6.57
N LEU A 63 -9.20 -5.89 6.17
CA LEU A 63 -9.71 -6.28 4.85
C LEU A 63 -11.23 -6.34 4.93
N ASN A 64 -11.91 -5.67 4.01
CA ASN A 64 -13.37 -5.72 3.88
C ASN A 64 -13.83 -7.16 3.59
N GLY A 65 -14.74 -7.69 4.41
CA GLY A 65 -15.51 -8.91 4.16
C GLY A 65 -16.95 -8.59 3.81
#